data_AF-A0A9P6F837-F1
#
_entry.id   AF-A0A9P6F837-F1
#
_cell.length_a   1.000
_cell.length_b   1.000
_cell.length_c   1.000
_cell.angle_alpha   90.00
_cell.angle_beta   90.00
_cell.angle_gamma   90.00
#
_symmetry.space_group_name_H-M   'P 1'
#
loop_
_entity.id
_entity.type
_entity.pdbx_description
1 polymer ?
#
loop_
_entity_poly.entity_id
_entity_poly.type
_entity_poly.pdbx_seq_one_letter_code
_entity_poly.pdbx_strand_id
1 'polypeptide(L)'
;MDQRPHSSFTLTSSHPSSLSNSTSQPPPATVKSLLRPTIPQYASYPPGYYRIIVAGNPSSDQPPMNTSFGENYDVLLDGHSHSIYSDGRMSSETLLKWHIANGYNAVIVSDHNTINGGLAALEVAESEEYAGKITVIPAMELTTCRLHMNLIGINETIDFAIKKWPTDDELRQTIARAHELGGLAIINHIPWSNTTEYGYELPRMQNHPSRELLVDMGIDGFEIANGGTLDTISLKFIQDNNLILITGTDVHYPDSSAFSWTILNTNGNRTIDNIMAQLKARRTSFLFDPTGTQPLAYPPENPVYYKTAPPTLLGQYFQMFWIDQTGMYSFSPTGGFCHEEYITIRWKLIGYFIAWVLVGFLLFEAARLVIVGCCWGPFMRRRRYLRKKKRLEEEEEGLVVTGTGLEGERSSSVDAGRQELEGQQQRV
;
A
#
# COMPACT_ATOMS: atom_id res chain seq x y z
N MET A 1 -54.76 19.68 -48.22
CA MET A 1 -55.00 18.24 -48.05
C MET A 1 -54.38 17.85 -46.72
N ASP A 2 -55.27 17.51 -45.78
CA ASP A 2 -55.13 16.94 -44.43
C ASP A 2 -54.08 17.55 -43.49
N GLN A 3 -54.42 18.52 -42.63
CA GLN A 3 -55.24 18.46 -41.38
C GLN A 3 -54.66 17.46 -40.34
N ARG A 4 -53.86 17.91 -39.36
CA ARG A 4 -54.21 18.42 -38.00
C ARG A 4 -54.62 17.28 -36.99
N PRO A 5 -54.57 17.47 -35.65
CA PRO A 5 -53.45 17.97 -34.81
C PRO A 5 -53.44 17.39 -33.35
N HIS A 6 -52.55 17.91 -32.49
CA HIS A 6 -52.62 18.14 -31.02
C HIS A 6 -53.17 17.07 -30.04
N SER A 7 -52.44 16.85 -28.92
CA SER A 7 -52.87 17.35 -27.59
C SER A 7 -51.89 17.06 -26.46
N SER A 8 -51.61 18.11 -25.69
CA SER A 8 -51.15 18.18 -24.30
C SER A 8 -52.10 17.48 -23.30
N PHE A 9 -51.58 16.86 -22.24
CA PHE A 9 -52.30 16.62 -20.97
C PHE A 9 -51.29 16.61 -19.81
N THR A 10 -51.18 17.67 -18.98
CA THR A 10 -51.94 18.02 -17.76
C THR A 10 -51.69 17.10 -16.56
N LEU A 11 -51.01 17.66 -15.54
CA LEU A 11 -50.96 17.20 -14.15
C LEU A 11 -52.37 17.25 -13.54
N THR A 12 -52.84 16.12 -13.00
CA THR A 12 -53.97 16.11 -12.06
C THR A 12 -53.67 15.19 -10.88
N SER A 13 -53.66 15.80 -9.71
CA SER A 13 -53.73 15.15 -8.41
C SER A 13 -55.09 14.47 -8.21
N SER A 14 -55.08 13.25 -7.68
CA SER A 14 -56.23 12.73 -6.93
C SER A 14 -55.79 11.60 -6.00
N HIS A 15 -55.70 11.91 -4.71
CA HIS A 15 -55.86 10.92 -3.64
C HIS A 15 -57.28 10.33 -3.67
N PRO A 16 -57.42 9.08 -3.19
CA PRO A 16 -58.25 8.91 -2.00
C PRO A 16 -57.54 8.12 -0.88
N SER A 17 -57.68 8.67 0.33
CA SER A 17 -57.81 7.99 1.63
C SER A 17 -58.58 6.67 1.55
N SER A 18 -58.47 5.67 2.42
CA SER A 18 -57.74 5.38 3.65
C SER A 18 -58.24 3.98 4.05
N LEU A 19 -57.42 3.13 4.66
CA LEU A 19 -57.86 2.22 5.74
C LEU A 19 -56.63 1.60 6.43
N SER A 20 -56.65 1.75 7.75
CA SER A 20 -55.80 1.22 8.84
C SER A 20 -55.59 -0.31 8.81
N ASN A 21 -54.66 -0.99 9.51
CA ASN A 21 -54.12 -0.78 10.87
C ASN A 21 -52.99 -1.80 11.16
N SER A 22 -52.02 -1.42 12.03
CA SER A 22 -51.13 -2.25 12.90
C SER A 22 -50.17 -3.28 12.23
N THR A 23 -48.88 -3.42 12.58
CA THR A 23 -48.32 -3.71 13.91
C THR A 23 -46.80 -3.42 14.01
N SER A 24 -46.40 -3.09 15.25
CA SER A 24 -45.08 -2.92 15.90
C SER A 24 -43.81 -3.57 15.32
N GLN A 25 -42.72 -2.78 15.22
CA GLN A 25 -41.33 -3.27 15.18
C GLN A 25 -40.78 -3.61 16.59
N PRO A 26 -39.91 -4.62 16.74
CA PRO A 26 -39.19 -4.89 17.99
C PRO A 26 -37.83 -4.15 18.08
N PRO A 27 -37.31 -3.89 19.30
CA PRO A 27 -36.07 -3.12 19.51
C PRO A 27 -34.79 -3.98 19.39
N PRO A 28 -33.60 -3.36 19.16
CA PRO A 28 -32.36 -4.09 18.94
C PRO A 28 -31.74 -4.63 20.23
N ALA A 29 -31.19 -5.84 20.16
CA ALA A 29 -30.59 -6.57 21.28
C ALA A 29 -29.13 -6.17 21.54
N THR A 30 -28.82 -5.93 22.81
CA THR A 30 -27.51 -5.64 23.38
C THR A 30 -26.64 -6.91 23.47
N VAL A 31 -25.42 -6.90 22.91
CA VAL A 31 -24.46 -8.01 23.09
C VAL A 31 -23.40 -7.63 24.12
N LYS A 32 -23.32 -8.47 25.16
CA LYS A 32 -22.42 -8.41 26.33
C LYS A 32 -20.97 -8.74 25.95
N SER A 33 -20.03 -8.09 26.64
CA SER A 33 -18.61 -8.42 26.66
C SER A 33 -18.36 -9.77 27.32
N LEU A 34 -17.43 -10.58 26.78
CA LEU A 34 -16.71 -11.60 27.55
C LEU A 34 -15.31 -11.85 26.95
N LEU A 35 -14.31 -11.60 27.81
CA LEU A 35 -13.04 -12.33 28.00
C LEU A 35 -11.89 -12.17 26.99
N ARG A 36 -10.85 -11.43 27.43
CA ARG A 36 -9.45 -11.54 26.99
C ARG A 36 -8.76 -12.70 27.72
N PRO A 37 -7.82 -13.41 27.08
CA PRO A 37 -6.66 -14.00 27.75
C PRO A 37 -5.40 -13.17 27.52
N THR A 38 -4.48 -13.21 28.49
CA THR A 38 -3.22 -12.45 28.55
C THR A 38 -2.00 -13.40 28.64
N ILE A 39 -0.84 -12.89 28.19
CA ILE A 39 0.59 -13.25 28.50
C ILE A 39 1.24 -14.32 27.55
N PRO A 40 2.58 -14.32 27.19
CA PRO A 40 3.74 -13.42 27.49
C PRO A 40 4.55 -12.87 26.29
N GLN A 41 5.41 -11.88 26.58
CA GLN A 41 6.57 -11.41 25.79
C GLN A 41 7.76 -12.40 25.84
N TYR A 42 8.47 -12.62 24.72
CA TYR A 42 9.81 -12.07 24.42
C TYR A 42 10.35 -12.55 23.05
N ALA A 43 10.79 -11.58 22.24
CA ALA A 43 11.91 -11.61 21.28
C ALA A 43 12.00 -12.71 20.20
N SER A 44 11.38 -12.43 19.04
CA SER A 44 11.79 -12.67 17.64
C SER A 44 10.50 -12.73 16.82
N TYR A 45 10.21 -11.72 16.00
CA TYR A 45 8.91 -11.66 15.30
C TYR A 45 8.95 -12.56 14.05
N PRO A 46 8.13 -13.63 13.96
CA PRO A 46 7.96 -14.42 12.75
C PRO A 46 7.02 -13.71 11.76
N PRO A 47 6.90 -14.19 10.51
CA PRO A 47 6.03 -13.62 9.48
C PRO A 47 4.61 -13.45 10.01
N GLY A 48 4.05 -12.25 9.83
CA GLY A 48 2.78 -11.84 10.41
C GLY A 48 1.62 -12.77 10.04
N TYR A 49 0.84 -13.14 11.04
CA TYR A 49 -0.49 -13.69 10.83
C TYR A 49 -1.41 -12.54 10.38
N TYR A 50 -1.59 -12.42 9.06
CA TYR A 50 -2.63 -11.56 8.48
C TYR A 50 -3.97 -12.28 8.66
N ARG A 51 -4.90 -11.65 9.40
CA ARG A 51 -6.26 -12.16 9.54
C ARG A 51 -7.10 -11.55 8.43
N ILE A 52 -7.10 -12.21 7.27
CA ILE A 52 -7.87 -11.79 6.10
C ILE A 52 -9.31 -12.24 6.32
N ILE A 53 -10.20 -11.28 6.54
CA ILE A 53 -11.64 -11.50 6.61
C ILE A 53 -12.23 -10.77 5.42
N VAL A 54 -12.64 -11.49 4.39
CA VAL A 54 -13.42 -10.94 3.28
C VAL A 54 -14.73 -11.73 3.19
N ALA A 55 -15.83 -11.01 3.10
CA ALA A 55 -17.19 -11.54 3.09
C ALA A 55 -17.76 -11.45 1.67
N GLY A 56 -18.25 -12.57 1.15
CA GLY A 56 -18.94 -12.68 -0.14
C GLY A 56 -18.41 -13.85 -0.96
N ASN A 57 -19.31 -14.71 -1.46
CA ASN A 57 -18.93 -15.73 -2.43
C ASN A 57 -19.09 -15.09 -3.81
N PRO A 58 -18.02 -14.81 -4.58
CA PRO A 58 -18.14 -14.16 -5.88
C PRO A 58 -19.06 -14.94 -6.84
N SER A 59 -19.19 -16.26 -6.64
CA SER A 59 -20.08 -17.10 -7.44
C SER A 59 -21.58 -16.93 -7.16
N SER A 60 -21.98 -16.41 -6.00
CA SER A 60 -23.40 -16.24 -5.66
C SER A 60 -23.98 -14.90 -6.12
N ASP A 61 -23.12 -13.92 -6.38
CA ASP A 61 -23.53 -12.51 -6.44
C ASP A 61 -23.42 -11.91 -7.85
N GLN A 62 -22.77 -12.60 -8.81
CA GLN A 62 -22.50 -12.05 -10.15
C GLN A 62 -22.61 -13.09 -11.28
N PRO A 63 -23.35 -12.80 -12.37
CA PRO A 63 -23.30 -13.63 -13.57
C PRO A 63 -21.97 -13.42 -14.33
N PRO A 64 -21.48 -14.44 -15.03
CA PRO A 64 -20.35 -14.30 -15.96
C PRO A 64 -20.57 -13.19 -16.99
N MET A 65 -19.50 -12.44 -17.32
CA MET A 65 -19.55 -11.40 -18.35
C MET A 65 -19.94 -11.95 -19.72
N ASN A 66 -19.49 -13.16 -20.05
CA ASN A 66 -20.08 -13.93 -21.13
C ASN A 66 -21.21 -14.82 -20.61
N THR A 67 -22.46 -14.39 -20.78
CA THR A 67 -23.65 -15.12 -20.33
C THR A 67 -23.84 -16.47 -21.05
N SER A 68 -23.23 -16.66 -22.23
CA SER A 68 -23.28 -17.94 -22.96
C SER A 68 -22.33 -19.00 -22.39
N PHE A 69 -21.43 -18.63 -21.48
CA PHE A 69 -20.53 -19.58 -20.80
C PHE A 69 -21.30 -20.50 -19.84
N GLY A 70 -22.47 -20.05 -19.38
CA GLY A 70 -23.30 -20.75 -18.40
C GLY A 70 -22.82 -20.55 -16.96
N GLU A 71 -23.64 -20.99 -16.01
CA GLU A 71 -23.37 -20.86 -14.57
C GLU A 71 -22.53 -22.03 -13.99
N ASN A 72 -22.22 -23.03 -14.82
CA ASN A 72 -21.52 -24.24 -14.37
C ASN A 72 -19.99 -24.08 -14.54
N TYR A 73 -19.36 -23.35 -13.63
CA TYR A 73 -17.91 -23.26 -13.47
C TYR A 73 -17.51 -23.67 -12.06
N ASP A 74 -16.32 -24.24 -11.90
CA ASP A 74 -15.80 -24.73 -10.62
C ASP A 74 -14.45 -24.12 -10.24
N VAL A 75 -13.81 -23.40 -11.16
CA VAL A 75 -12.56 -22.69 -10.92
C VAL A 75 -12.77 -21.19 -10.92
N LEU A 76 -12.19 -20.55 -9.91
CA LEU A 76 -12.03 -19.12 -9.72
C LEU A 76 -10.52 -18.85 -9.66
N LEU A 77 -9.96 -18.42 -10.78
CA LEU A 77 -8.53 -18.26 -11.02
C LEU A 77 -8.13 -16.77 -10.94
N ASP A 78 -7.08 -16.48 -10.17
CA ASP A 78 -6.29 -15.26 -10.34
C ASP A 78 -5.16 -15.53 -11.33
N GLY A 79 -5.08 -14.72 -12.39
CA GLY A 79 -4.14 -14.90 -13.49
C GLY A 79 -2.79 -14.21 -13.34
N HIS A 80 -2.60 -13.38 -12.32
CA HIS A 80 -1.38 -12.57 -12.16
C HIS A 80 -1.20 -12.18 -10.69
N SER A 81 -0.11 -12.62 -10.05
CA SER A 81 0.18 -12.28 -8.65
C SER A 81 1.68 -12.33 -8.31
N HIS A 82 2.08 -11.53 -7.31
CA HIS A 82 3.49 -11.36 -6.90
C HIS A 82 3.73 -11.77 -5.46
N SER A 83 4.89 -12.39 -5.21
CA SER A 83 5.34 -12.79 -3.89
C SER A 83 6.61 -12.04 -3.48
N ILE A 84 7.15 -12.34 -2.30
CA ILE A 84 8.45 -11.81 -1.85
C ILE A 84 9.65 -12.24 -2.72
N TYR A 85 9.46 -13.12 -3.71
CA TYR A 85 10.52 -13.52 -4.62
C TYR A 85 10.80 -12.48 -5.71
N SER A 86 9.91 -11.50 -5.89
CA SER A 86 10.17 -10.27 -6.65
C SER A 86 9.94 -9.04 -5.77
N ASP A 87 8.85 -8.30 -5.98
CA ASP A 87 8.53 -7.04 -5.28
C ASP A 87 7.22 -7.09 -4.49
N GLY A 88 6.53 -8.24 -4.52
CA GLY A 88 5.41 -8.54 -3.65
C GLY A 88 5.79 -8.52 -2.17
N ARG A 89 4.80 -8.25 -1.30
CA ARG A 89 4.98 -8.08 0.16
C ARG A 89 4.48 -9.26 0.98
N MET A 90 4.01 -10.32 0.32
CA MET A 90 3.45 -11.50 0.97
C MET A 90 4.35 -12.73 0.72
N SER A 91 4.62 -13.51 1.78
CA SER A 91 5.21 -14.84 1.61
C SER A 91 4.27 -15.70 0.77
N SER A 92 4.78 -16.76 0.13
CA SER A 92 3.96 -17.68 -0.67
C SER A 92 2.73 -18.18 0.10
N GLU A 93 2.90 -18.56 1.38
CA GLU A 93 1.78 -18.97 2.24
C GLU A 93 0.77 -17.83 2.50
N THR A 94 1.25 -16.62 2.81
CA THR A 94 0.37 -15.47 3.03
C THR A 94 -0.40 -15.10 1.76
N LEU A 95 0.27 -15.19 0.61
CA LEU A 95 -0.32 -14.97 -0.70
C LEU A 95 -1.46 -15.96 -0.94
N LEU A 96 -1.26 -17.27 -0.70
CA LEU A 96 -2.34 -18.26 -0.85
C LEU A 96 -3.50 -18.02 0.11
N LYS A 97 -3.24 -17.64 1.37
CA LYS A 97 -4.30 -17.25 2.32
C LYS A 97 -5.10 -16.06 1.80
N TRP A 98 -4.44 -15.07 1.20
CA TRP A 98 -5.10 -13.91 0.60
C TRP A 98 -6.01 -14.32 -0.55
N HIS A 99 -5.54 -15.21 -1.42
CA HIS A 99 -6.33 -15.72 -2.54
C HIS A 99 -7.58 -16.48 -2.06
N ILE A 100 -7.40 -17.44 -1.14
CA ILE A 100 -8.51 -18.23 -0.57
C ILE A 100 -9.54 -17.30 0.09
N ALA A 101 -9.09 -16.30 0.85
CA ALA A 101 -9.98 -15.36 1.50
C ALA A 101 -10.77 -14.48 0.51
N ASN A 102 -10.21 -14.20 -0.66
CA ASN A 102 -10.88 -13.49 -1.75
C ASN A 102 -11.67 -14.42 -2.69
N GLY A 103 -11.92 -15.67 -2.28
CA GLY A 103 -12.75 -16.62 -3.02
C GLY A 103 -12.04 -17.36 -4.15
N TYR A 104 -10.76 -17.10 -4.39
CA TYR A 104 -10.00 -17.86 -5.39
C TYR A 104 -9.76 -19.29 -4.93
N ASN A 105 -9.81 -20.21 -5.88
CA ASN A 105 -9.45 -21.61 -5.68
C ASN A 105 -8.39 -22.09 -6.67
N ALA A 106 -7.90 -21.19 -7.54
CA ALA A 106 -6.69 -21.36 -8.31
C ALA A 106 -5.95 -20.02 -8.42
N VAL A 107 -4.62 -20.06 -8.59
CA VAL A 107 -3.79 -18.86 -8.72
C VAL A 107 -2.58 -19.13 -9.62
N ILE A 108 -2.24 -18.15 -10.44
CA ILE A 108 -0.96 -18.04 -11.14
C ILE A 108 -0.05 -17.13 -10.31
N VAL A 109 1.10 -17.65 -9.91
CA VAL A 109 2.13 -16.88 -9.18
C VAL A 109 3.27 -16.60 -10.15
N SER A 110 3.47 -15.32 -10.47
CA SER A 110 4.22 -14.83 -11.63
C SER A 110 5.23 -13.75 -11.24
N ASP A 111 6.13 -14.05 -10.32
CA ASP A 111 7.17 -13.10 -9.90
C ASP A 111 8.02 -12.58 -11.07
N HIS A 112 8.45 -11.32 -10.98
CA HIS A 112 9.21 -10.65 -12.04
C HIS A 112 10.52 -11.39 -12.37
N ASN A 113 10.66 -11.81 -13.62
CA ASN A 113 11.87 -12.39 -14.19
C ASN A 113 12.40 -13.63 -13.43
N THR A 114 11.53 -14.33 -12.67
CA THR A 114 11.90 -15.55 -11.95
C THR A 114 10.69 -16.46 -11.71
N ILE A 115 10.88 -17.77 -11.87
CA ILE A 115 9.84 -18.76 -11.51
C ILE A 115 9.84 -19.13 -10.01
N ASN A 116 10.86 -18.69 -9.26
CA ASN A 116 11.12 -19.22 -7.92
C ASN A 116 9.94 -19.05 -6.96
N GLY A 117 9.23 -17.92 -7.02
CA GLY A 117 8.07 -17.72 -6.16
C GLY A 117 6.87 -18.57 -6.54
N GLY A 118 6.69 -18.86 -7.83
CA GLY A 118 5.69 -19.81 -8.31
C GLY A 118 5.95 -21.24 -7.85
N LEU A 119 7.21 -21.69 -7.90
CA LEU A 119 7.61 -23.00 -7.38
C LEU A 119 7.46 -23.09 -5.85
N ALA A 120 7.84 -22.04 -5.12
CA ALA A 120 7.67 -21.99 -3.67
C ALA A 120 6.18 -21.98 -3.26
N ALA A 121 5.32 -21.29 -4.01
CA ALA A 121 3.88 -21.32 -3.78
C ALA A 121 3.26 -22.68 -4.09
N LEU A 122 3.74 -23.36 -5.14
CA LEU A 122 3.31 -24.72 -5.45
C LEU A 122 3.62 -25.69 -4.31
N GLU A 123 4.84 -25.65 -3.77
CA GLU A 123 5.23 -26.46 -2.62
C GLU A 123 4.31 -26.23 -1.40
N VAL A 124 3.96 -24.97 -1.12
CA VAL A 124 3.01 -24.65 -0.04
C VAL A 124 1.62 -25.23 -0.34
N ALA A 125 1.12 -25.10 -1.57
CA ALA A 125 -0.20 -25.61 -1.97
C ALA A 125 -0.31 -27.13 -1.88
N GLU A 126 0.80 -27.84 -2.10
CA GLU A 126 0.88 -29.31 -2.02
C GLU A 126 1.03 -29.84 -0.58
N SER A 127 1.31 -28.97 0.38
CA SER A 127 1.36 -29.36 1.79
C SER A 127 0.00 -29.84 2.32
N GLU A 128 0.00 -30.66 3.37
CA GLU A 128 -1.21 -31.21 4.00
C GLU A 128 -2.23 -30.12 4.40
N GLU A 129 -1.76 -28.92 4.74
CA GLU A 129 -2.63 -27.82 5.14
C GLU A 129 -3.42 -27.22 3.96
N TYR A 130 -2.85 -27.17 2.77
CA TYR A 130 -3.46 -26.50 1.61
C TYR A 130 -3.98 -27.44 0.52
N ALA A 131 -3.63 -28.73 0.61
CA ALA A 131 -4.07 -29.75 -0.34
C ALA A 131 -5.59 -29.70 -0.57
N GLY A 132 -5.98 -29.49 -1.83
CA GLY A 132 -7.38 -29.42 -2.27
C GLY A 132 -8.11 -28.10 -1.98
N LYS A 133 -7.46 -27.12 -1.33
CA LYS A 133 -8.04 -25.78 -1.09
C LYS A 133 -7.80 -24.81 -2.24
N ILE A 134 -6.58 -24.80 -2.78
CA ILE A 134 -6.17 -23.91 -3.88
C ILE A 134 -5.17 -24.61 -4.79
N THR A 135 -5.31 -24.42 -6.10
CA THR A 135 -4.36 -24.93 -7.10
C THR A 135 -3.42 -23.81 -7.52
N VAL A 136 -2.11 -24.03 -7.41
CA VAL A 136 -1.08 -23.08 -7.84
C VAL A 136 -0.54 -23.50 -9.20
N ILE A 137 -0.44 -22.55 -10.12
CA ILE A 137 0.22 -22.72 -11.42
C ILE A 137 1.48 -21.85 -11.41
N PRO A 138 2.69 -22.46 -11.40
CA PRO A 138 3.93 -21.70 -11.48
C PRO A 138 4.02 -20.90 -12.79
N ALA A 139 4.48 -19.67 -12.69
CA ALA A 139 4.73 -18.78 -13.81
C ALA A 139 5.90 -17.84 -13.49
N MET A 140 6.28 -17.05 -14.49
CA MET A 140 7.07 -15.84 -14.28
C MET A 140 6.46 -14.70 -15.08
N GLU A 141 6.56 -13.48 -14.58
CA GLU A 141 6.31 -12.30 -15.40
C GLU A 141 7.60 -11.86 -16.07
N LEU A 142 7.72 -12.06 -17.39
CA LEU A 142 8.77 -11.40 -18.15
C LEU A 142 8.54 -9.89 -18.09
N THR A 143 9.48 -9.20 -17.46
CA THR A 143 9.36 -7.78 -17.10
C THR A 143 10.50 -7.02 -17.74
N THR A 144 10.17 -6.13 -18.68
CA THR A 144 11.12 -5.36 -19.47
C THR A 144 10.59 -3.94 -19.68
N CYS A 145 11.41 -3.04 -20.22
CA CYS A 145 10.94 -1.69 -20.55
C CYS A 145 10.09 -1.61 -21.83
N ARG A 146 9.92 -2.73 -22.54
CA ARG A 146 9.06 -2.83 -23.74
C ARG A 146 7.69 -3.39 -23.42
N LEU A 147 7.61 -4.42 -22.58
CA LEU A 147 6.38 -5.11 -22.26
C LEU A 147 6.51 -5.93 -20.98
N HIS A 148 5.35 -6.29 -20.47
CA HIS A 148 5.15 -7.26 -19.40
C HIS A 148 4.35 -8.45 -19.96
N MET A 149 4.79 -9.68 -19.66
CA MET A 149 4.19 -10.90 -20.19
C MET A 149 4.30 -12.06 -19.21
N ASN A 150 3.17 -12.64 -18.81
CA ASN A 150 3.13 -13.85 -18.00
C ASN A 150 3.44 -15.09 -18.87
N LEU A 151 4.44 -15.85 -18.42
CA LEU A 151 4.82 -17.15 -18.95
C LEU A 151 4.31 -18.21 -17.98
N ILE A 152 3.18 -18.83 -18.33
CA ILE A 152 2.34 -19.59 -17.41
C ILE A 152 2.55 -21.09 -17.60
N GLY A 153 2.62 -21.84 -16.50
CA GLY A 153 2.72 -23.31 -16.53
C GLY A 153 4.07 -23.80 -17.03
N ILE A 154 5.12 -23.02 -16.79
CA ILE A 154 6.51 -23.38 -17.06
C ILE A 154 7.15 -23.98 -15.79
N ASN A 155 8.36 -24.54 -15.89
CA ASN A 155 9.09 -25.13 -14.76
C ASN A 155 10.54 -24.62 -14.59
N GLU A 156 10.96 -23.68 -15.45
CA GLU A 156 12.26 -23.02 -15.38
C GLU A 156 12.12 -21.54 -15.76
N THR A 157 13.05 -20.71 -15.29
CA THR A 157 13.13 -19.30 -15.72
C THR A 157 13.61 -19.23 -17.18
N ILE A 158 12.91 -18.46 -18.01
CA ILE A 158 13.27 -18.24 -19.42
C ILE A 158 13.96 -16.87 -19.55
N ASP A 159 15.24 -16.86 -19.91
CA ASP A 159 16.10 -15.68 -19.75
C ASP A 159 16.47 -14.92 -21.03
N PHE A 160 16.07 -15.40 -22.22
CA PHE A 160 16.41 -14.78 -23.51
C PHE A 160 16.14 -13.26 -23.58
N ALA A 161 15.03 -12.82 -22.97
CA ALA A 161 14.56 -11.44 -22.98
C ALA A 161 14.70 -10.72 -21.63
N ILE A 162 15.36 -11.29 -20.62
CA ILE A 162 15.52 -10.68 -19.28
C ILE A 162 16.54 -9.52 -19.34
N LYS A 163 16.11 -8.39 -19.90
CA LYS A 163 16.86 -7.14 -20.01
C LYS A 163 15.93 -5.97 -20.28
N LYS A 164 16.46 -4.75 -20.17
CA LYS A 164 15.67 -3.52 -20.38
C LYS A 164 14.96 -3.48 -21.74
N TRP A 165 15.71 -3.68 -22.82
CA TRP A 165 15.23 -3.48 -24.19
C TRP A 165 15.47 -4.74 -25.03
N PRO A 166 14.66 -5.79 -24.89
CA PRO A 166 14.78 -6.99 -25.72
C PRO A 166 14.40 -6.69 -27.18
N THR A 167 14.98 -7.42 -28.11
CA THR A 167 14.55 -7.38 -29.52
C THR A 167 13.29 -8.20 -29.73
N ASP A 168 12.64 -8.03 -30.89
CA ASP A 168 11.49 -8.84 -31.26
C ASP A 168 11.85 -10.33 -31.36
N ASP A 169 13.04 -10.66 -31.84
CA ASP A 169 13.52 -12.05 -31.93
C ASP A 169 13.70 -12.69 -30.57
N GLU A 170 14.16 -11.93 -29.57
CA GLU A 170 14.32 -12.43 -28.20
C GLU A 170 12.97 -12.65 -27.52
N LEU A 171 12.00 -11.77 -27.77
CA LEU A 171 10.62 -11.99 -27.33
C LEU A 171 10.02 -13.26 -27.97
N ARG A 172 10.24 -13.48 -29.27
CA ARG A 172 9.82 -14.72 -29.96
C ARG A 172 10.48 -15.95 -29.38
N GLN A 173 11.78 -15.90 -29.08
CA GLN A 173 12.50 -17.02 -28.43
C GLN A 173 11.93 -17.32 -27.04
N THR A 174 11.62 -16.29 -26.26
CA THR A 174 10.97 -16.45 -24.95
C THR A 174 9.60 -17.11 -25.07
N ILE A 175 8.76 -16.66 -26.01
CA ILE A 175 7.43 -17.26 -26.27
C ILE A 175 7.57 -18.72 -26.72
N ALA A 176 8.45 -18.99 -27.69
CA ALA A 176 8.70 -20.33 -28.19
C ALA A 176 9.18 -21.28 -27.08
N ARG A 177 10.07 -20.81 -26.19
CA ARG A 177 10.52 -21.61 -25.05
C ARG A 177 9.40 -21.90 -24.06
N ALA A 178 8.52 -20.94 -23.79
CA ALA A 178 7.36 -21.17 -22.94
C ALA A 178 6.47 -22.27 -23.53
N HIS A 179 6.25 -22.28 -24.85
CA HIS A 179 5.50 -23.34 -25.54
C HIS A 179 6.21 -24.70 -25.52
N GLU A 180 7.54 -24.75 -25.67
CA GLU A 180 8.33 -25.99 -25.55
C GLU A 180 8.18 -26.64 -24.18
N LEU A 181 8.06 -25.83 -23.13
CA LEU A 181 7.79 -26.29 -21.76
C LEU A 181 6.32 -26.66 -21.53
N GLY A 182 5.47 -26.54 -22.56
CA GLY A 182 4.04 -26.78 -22.48
C GLY A 182 3.25 -25.65 -21.82
N GLY A 183 3.86 -24.49 -21.63
CA GLY A 183 3.25 -23.29 -21.04
C GLY A 183 2.48 -22.43 -22.04
N LEU A 184 2.11 -21.23 -21.58
CA LEU A 184 1.42 -20.18 -22.34
C LEU A 184 2.14 -18.85 -22.17
N ALA A 185 2.01 -17.95 -23.15
CA ALA A 185 2.48 -16.58 -23.11
C ALA A 185 1.30 -15.60 -23.19
N ILE A 186 1.06 -14.84 -22.12
CA ILE A 186 -0.06 -13.90 -22.00
C ILE A 186 0.47 -12.49 -21.78
N ILE A 187 0.01 -11.51 -22.56
CA ILE A 187 0.43 -10.11 -22.40
C ILE A 187 -0.35 -9.44 -21.27
N ASN A 188 0.39 -8.78 -20.38
CA ASN A 188 -0.16 -8.17 -19.17
C ASN A 188 -0.62 -6.73 -19.44
N HIS A 189 -1.64 -6.31 -18.70
CA HIS A 189 -2.14 -4.95 -18.46
C HIS A 189 -1.71 -3.84 -19.43
N ILE A 190 -2.03 -3.97 -20.73
CA ILE A 190 -1.73 -2.96 -21.76
C ILE A 190 -2.20 -1.54 -21.38
N PRO A 191 -3.39 -1.33 -20.77
CA PRO A 191 -3.81 0.01 -20.34
C PRO A 191 -2.84 0.65 -19.35
N TRP A 192 -2.30 -0.12 -18.40
CA TRP A 192 -1.30 0.34 -17.45
C TRP A 192 0.03 0.63 -18.14
N SER A 193 0.47 -0.26 -19.04
CA SER A 193 1.72 -0.12 -19.80
C SER A 193 1.74 1.14 -20.67
N ASN A 194 0.58 1.51 -21.23
CA ASN A 194 0.43 2.68 -22.09
C ASN A 194 0.09 3.97 -21.34
N THR A 195 -0.14 3.94 -20.03
CA THR A 195 -0.38 5.18 -19.28
C THR A 195 0.93 5.97 -19.16
N THR A 196 0.81 7.30 -19.07
CA THR A 196 1.96 8.17 -18.81
C THR A 196 2.62 7.85 -17.48
N GLU A 197 3.94 7.69 -17.49
CA GLU A 197 4.70 7.48 -16.26
C GLU A 197 4.76 8.77 -15.43
N TYR A 198 4.59 8.64 -14.12
CA TYR A 198 4.50 9.80 -13.24
C TYR A 198 5.79 10.63 -13.30
N GLY A 199 5.65 11.91 -13.64
CA GLY A 199 6.79 12.82 -13.77
C GLY A 199 7.44 12.86 -15.16
N TYR A 200 6.96 12.04 -16.10
CA TYR A 200 7.45 11.97 -17.47
C TYR A 200 6.36 12.31 -18.48
N GLU A 201 6.76 12.68 -19.70
CA GLU A 201 5.87 12.83 -20.86
C GLU A 201 5.93 11.58 -21.76
N LEU A 202 6.24 10.42 -21.18
CA LEU A 202 6.44 9.13 -21.85
C LEU A 202 5.55 8.05 -21.23
N PRO A 203 5.17 7.00 -21.99
CA PRO A 203 4.45 5.86 -21.44
C PRO A 203 5.35 5.03 -20.51
N ARG A 204 4.76 4.27 -19.58
CA ARG A 204 5.49 3.35 -18.70
C ARG A 204 6.37 2.38 -19.46
N MET A 205 5.80 1.79 -20.51
CA MET A 205 6.50 0.90 -21.44
C MET A 205 6.69 1.61 -22.77
N GLN A 206 7.94 1.94 -23.07
CA GLN A 206 8.26 2.63 -24.32
C GLN A 206 8.42 1.59 -25.43
N ASN A 207 7.92 1.90 -26.63
CA ASN A 207 7.95 0.99 -27.77
C ASN A 207 7.26 -0.36 -27.50
N HIS A 208 6.14 -0.33 -26.74
CA HIS A 208 5.30 -1.49 -26.55
C HIS A 208 4.78 -2.00 -27.91
N PRO A 209 4.98 -3.30 -28.25
CA PRO A 209 4.47 -3.85 -29.49
C PRO A 209 2.96 -3.67 -29.67
N SER A 210 2.49 -3.54 -30.91
CA SER A 210 1.05 -3.55 -31.21
C SER A 210 0.46 -4.93 -30.97
N ARG A 211 -0.86 -5.03 -30.79
CA ARG A 211 -1.54 -6.32 -30.58
C ARG A 211 -1.33 -7.28 -31.75
N GLU A 212 -1.30 -6.76 -32.97
CA GLU A 212 -1.04 -7.54 -34.19
C GLU A 212 0.38 -8.11 -34.20
N LEU A 213 1.38 -7.29 -33.83
CA LEU A 213 2.77 -7.74 -33.73
C LEU A 213 2.94 -8.78 -32.61
N LEU A 214 2.24 -8.62 -31.48
CA LEU A 214 2.25 -9.59 -30.38
C LEU A 214 1.67 -10.94 -30.82
N VAL A 215 0.56 -10.94 -31.56
CA VAL A 215 0.00 -12.17 -32.15
C VAL A 215 0.96 -12.80 -33.16
N ASP A 216 1.59 -12.00 -34.01
CA ASP A 216 2.60 -12.48 -34.95
C ASP A 216 3.83 -13.07 -34.24
N MET A 217 4.19 -12.56 -33.06
CA MET A 217 5.23 -13.12 -32.19
C MET A 217 4.84 -14.47 -31.57
N GLY A 218 3.55 -14.82 -31.55
CA GLY A 218 3.05 -16.11 -31.09
C GLY A 218 2.46 -16.10 -29.68
N ILE A 219 2.08 -14.95 -29.11
CA ILE A 219 1.38 -14.93 -27.82
C ILE A 219 0.04 -15.67 -27.88
N ASP A 220 -0.40 -16.21 -26.75
CA ASP A 220 -1.63 -16.99 -26.66
C ASP A 220 -2.87 -16.14 -26.32
N GLY A 221 -2.67 -14.98 -25.67
CA GLY A 221 -3.76 -14.14 -25.20
C GLY A 221 -3.33 -12.88 -24.47
N PHE A 222 -4.33 -12.22 -23.88
CA PHE A 222 -4.15 -10.98 -23.13
C PHE A 222 -4.85 -11.05 -21.77
N GLU A 223 -4.25 -10.39 -20.80
CA GLU A 223 -4.93 -9.99 -19.58
C GLU A 223 -5.95 -8.89 -19.89
N ILE A 224 -7.24 -9.18 -19.72
CA ILE A 224 -8.33 -8.26 -20.04
C ILE A 224 -8.79 -7.43 -18.84
N ALA A 225 -8.47 -7.84 -17.62
CA ALA A 225 -8.71 -7.07 -16.42
C ALA A 225 -7.50 -7.21 -15.50
N ASN A 226 -6.99 -6.07 -15.06
CA ASN A 226 -5.86 -5.95 -14.14
C ASN A 226 -6.25 -5.01 -13.01
N GLY A 227 -6.28 -5.53 -11.78
CA GLY A 227 -6.91 -4.85 -10.66
C GLY A 227 -8.30 -4.34 -11.04
N GLY A 228 -8.60 -3.08 -10.76
CA GLY A 228 -9.90 -2.45 -11.11
C GLY A 228 -10.04 -1.98 -12.57
N THR A 229 -9.10 -2.28 -13.46
CA THR A 229 -9.08 -1.77 -14.84
C THR A 229 -9.48 -2.85 -15.84
N LEU A 230 -10.53 -2.60 -16.63
CA LEU A 230 -11.00 -3.50 -17.71
C LEU A 230 -10.54 -2.99 -19.10
N ASP A 231 -9.74 -3.79 -19.81
CA ASP A 231 -9.28 -3.54 -21.19
C ASP A 231 -10.29 -4.03 -22.23
N THR A 232 -11.31 -3.20 -22.49
CA THR A 232 -12.32 -3.49 -23.51
C THR A 232 -11.77 -3.56 -24.93
N ILE A 233 -10.63 -2.92 -25.22
CA ILE A 233 -9.99 -2.94 -26.54
C ILE A 233 -9.35 -4.32 -26.78
N SER A 234 -8.57 -4.82 -25.81
CA SER A 234 -8.03 -6.18 -25.88
C SER A 234 -9.12 -7.24 -25.86
N LEU A 235 -10.20 -7.04 -25.08
CA LEU A 235 -11.33 -7.95 -25.08
C LEU A 235 -11.97 -8.11 -26.47
N LYS A 236 -12.20 -6.99 -27.18
CA LYS A 236 -12.71 -7.03 -28.56
C LYS A 236 -11.71 -7.71 -29.50
N PHE A 237 -10.42 -7.39 -29.37
CA PHE A 237 -9.37 -7.98 -30.19
C PHE A 237 -9.26 -9.50 -30.00
N ILE A 238 -9.39 -9.99 -28.76
CA ILE A 238 -9.43 -11.42 -28.44
C ILE A 238 -10.61 -12.11 -29.14
N GLN A 239 -11.80 -11.49 -29.12
CA GLN A 239 -12.99 -12.05 -29.78
C GLN A 239 -12.80 -12.17 -31.30
N ASP A 240 -12.14 -11.20 -31.92
CA ASP A 240 -11.89 -11.19 -33.36
C ASP A 240 -10.80 -12.17 -33.80
N ASN A 241 -9.84 -12.47 -32.92
CA ASN A 241 -8.66 -13.28 -33.23
C ASN A 241 -8.68 -14.67 -32.55
N ASN A 242 -9.75 -14.99 -31.80
CA ASN A 242 -9.90 -16.26 -31.07
C ASN A 242 -8.69 -16.54 -30.16
N LEU A 243 -8.35 -15.61 -29.26
CA LEU A 243 -7.23 -15.73 -28.33
C LEU A 243 -7.69 -16.09 -26.91
N ILE A 244 -6.76 -16.40 -26.01
CA ILE A 244 -7.04 -16.60 -24.59
C ILE A 244 -7.35 -15.24 -23.93
N LEU A 245 -8.34 -15.25 -23.04
CA LEU A 245 -8.55 -14.17 -22.07
C LEU A 245 -8.24 -14.68 -20.67
N ILE A 246 -7.59 -13.84 -19.88
CA ILE A 246 -7.39 -14.03 -18.44
C ILE A 246 -7.58 -12.68 -17.72
N THR A 247 -7.79 -12.74 -16.43
CA THR A 247 -7.82 -11.59 -15.52
C THR A 247 -6.81 -11.80 -14.41
N GLY A 248 -6.18 -10.73 -13.95
CA GLY A 248 -5.20 -10.76 -12.88
C GLY A 248 -5.46 -9.69 -11.84
N THR A 249 -5.11 -9.98 -10.59
CA THR A 249 -5.09 -8.95 -9.55
C THR A 249 -3.85 -8.08 -9.64
N ASP A 250 -2.75 -8.68 -10.12
CA ASP A 250 -1.42 -8.10 -10.04
C ASP A 250 -1.11 -7.65 -8.59
N VAL A 251 -1.48 -8.54 -7.66
CA VAL A 251 -1.41 -8.24 -6.23
C VAL A 251 0.03 -8.22 -5.76
N HIS A 252 0.41 -7.08 -5.18
CA HIS A 252 1.71 -6.88 -4.54
C HIS A 252 1.60 -6.68 -3.02
N TYR A 253 0.45 -6.17 -2.55
CA TYR A 253 0.27 -5.78 -1.15
C TYR A 253 -0.97 -6.45 -0.53
N PRO A 254 -0.94 -6.80 0.76
CA PRO A 254 -2.04 -7.51 1.43
C PRO A 254 -3.33 -6.68 1.56
N ASP A 255 -3.25 -5.35 1.42
CA ASP A 255 -4.38 -4.41 1.46
C ASP A 255 -4.96 -4.10 0.07
N SER A 256 -4.58 -4.88 -0.95
CA SER A 256 -5.20 -4.84 -2.28
C SER A 256 -6.57 -5.54 -2.24
N SER A 257 -7.53 -5.04 -3.03
CA SER A 257 -8.80 -5.72 -3.29
C SER A 257 -8.69 -6.64 -4.50
N ALA A 258 -9.48 -7.72 -4.51
CA ALA A 258 -9.73 -8.54 -5.70
C ALA A 258 -10.91 -7.97 -6.48
N PHE A 259 -10.75 -7.76 -7.78
CA PHE A 259 -11.77 -7.14 -8.65
C PHE A 259 -12.29 -8.09 -9.72
N SER A 260 -11.57 -9.17 -10.02
CA SER A 260 -11.89 -10.03 -11.16
C SER A 260 -11.45 -11.46 -10.93
N TRP A 261 -12.20 -12.41 -11.51
CA TRP A 261 -11.89 -13.83 -11.41
C TRP A 261 -12.00 -14.45 -12.78
N THR A 262 -10.93 -15.10 -13.26
CA THR A 262 -11.02 -15.93 -14.46
C THR A 262 -11.77 -17.20 -14.10
N ILE A 263 -12.82 -17.52 -14.87
CA ILE A 263 -13.66 -18.68 -14.61
C ILE A 263 -13.49 -19.73 -15.69
N LEU A 264 -13.46 -20.99 -15.26
CA LEU A 264 -13.35 -22.16 -16.13
C LEU A 264 -13.98 -23.38 -15.46
N ASN A 265 -14.28 -24.40 -16.26
CA ASN A 265 -14.93 -25.63 -15.81
C ASN A 265 -14.00 -26.85 -16.02
N THR A 266 -13.58 -27.46 -14.92
CA THR A 266 -12.76 -28.68 -14.88
C THR A 266 -13.54 -29.94 -14.51
N ASN A 267 -14.87 -29.85 -14.44
CA ASN A 267 -15.79 -30.91 -13.99
C ASN A 267 -15.40 -31.50 -12.63
N GLY A 268 -14.97 -30.64 -11.70
CA GLY A 268 -14.57 -30.98 -10.34
C GLY A 268 -13.10 -31.37 -10.18
N ASN A 269 -12.35 -31.54 -11.27
CA ASN A 269 -10.96 -31.99 -11.24
C ASN A 269 -9.98 -30.83 -11.47
N ARG A 270 -9.78 -30.02 -10.42
CA ARG A 270 -9.03 -28.76 -10.44
C ARG A 270 -7.50 -28.92 -10.42
N THR A 271 -6.96 -29.92 -11.13
CA THR A 271 -5.51 -30.09 -11.27
C THR A 271 -4.91 -29.05 -12.21
N ILE A 272 -3.61 -28.78 -12.09
CA ILE A 272 -2.87 -27.88 -12.98
C ILE A 272 -3.10 -28.26 -14.44
N ASP A 273 -2.95 -29.54 -14.78
CA ASP A 273 -3.13 -30.05 -16.15
C ASP A 273 -4.51 -29.75 -16.73
N ASN A 274 -5.57 -29.92 -15.94
CA ASN A 274 -6.94 -29.66 -16.40
C ASN A 274 -7.22 -28.17 -16.55
N ILE A 275 -6.71 -27.34 -15.63
CA ILE A 275 -6.83 -25.88 -15.74
C ILE A 275 -6.08 -25.40 -16.99
N MET A 276 -4.84 -25.84 -17.19
CA MET A 276 -4.05 -25.53 -18.38
C MET A 276 -4.72 -26.03 -19.66
N ALA A 277 -5.38 -27.19 -19.63
CA ALA A 277 -6.15 -27.69 -20.77
C ALA A 277 -7.35 -26.80 -21.11
N GLN A 278 -8.09 -26.29 -20.11
CA GLN A 278 -9.19 -25.34 -20.37
C GLN A 278 -8.67 -24.00 -20.91
N LEU A 279 -7.56 -23.49 -20.37
CA LEU A 279 -6.90 -22.28 -20.85
C LEU A 279 -6.49 -22.43 -22.32
N LYS A 280 -5.76 -23.49 -22.66
CA LYS A 280 -5.36 -23.81 -24.05
C LYS A 280 -6.55 -23.99 -24.98
N ALA A 281 -7.65 -24.56 -24.48
CA ALA A 281 -8.89 -24.72 -25.23
C ALA A 281 -9.70 -23.41 -25.36
N ARG A 282 -9.23 -22.30 -24.77
CA ARG A 282 -9.90 -20.99 -24.76
C ARG A 282 -11.31 -21.05 -24.16
N ARG A 283 -11.50 -21.96 -23.21
CA ARG A 283 -12.77 -22.17 -22.50
C ARG A 283 -12.76 -21.40 -21.19
N THR A 284 -12.60 -20.08 -21.31
CA THR A 284 -12.60 -19.17 -20.18
C THR A 284 -13.64 -18.06 -20.35
N SER A 285 -14.08 -17.54 -19.22
CA SER A 285 -14.83 -16.30 -19.08
C SER A 285 -14.30 -15.60 -17.82
N PHE A 286 -14.95 -14.55 -17.35
CA PHE A 286 -14.55 -13.89 -16.12
C PHE A 286 -15.73 -13.26 -15.37
N LEU A 287 -15.52 -13.06 -14.08
CA LEU A 287 -16.30 -12.18 -13.20
C LEU A 287 -15.54 -10.86 -13.04
N PHE A 288 -16.25 -9.75 -12.91
CA PHE A 288 -15.65 -8.43 -12.70
C PHE A 288 -16.55 -7.56 -11.83
N ASP A 289 -16.00 -7.09 -10.71
CA ASP A 289 -16.62 -6.12 -9.82
C ASP A 289 -15.71 -4.89 -9.68
N PRO A 290 -16.10 -3.72 -10.21
CA PRO A 290 -15.30 -2.51 -10.08
C PRO A 290 -15.22 -1.97 -8.64
N THR A 291 -16.06 -2.46 -7.72
CA THR A 291 -16.02 -2.11 -6.29
C THR A 291 -14.96 -2.90 -5.52
N GLY A 292 -14.50 -4.02 -6.09
CA GLY A 292 -13.56 -4.94 -5.48
C GLY A 292 -14.13 -5.66 -4.24
N THR A 293 -13.37 -6.59 -3.70
CA THR A 293 -13.74 -7.28 -2.46
C THR A 293 -13.82 -6.30 -1.27
N GLN A 294 -14.93 -6.38 -0.52
CA GLN A 294 -15.24 -5.52 0.63
C GLN A 294 -15.71 -6.35 1.85
N PRO A 295 -15.43 -5.91 3.09
CA PRO A 295 -14.55 -4.80 3.46
C PRO A 295 -13.06 -5.18 3.39
N LEU A 296 -12.21 -4.20 3.11
CA LEU A 296 -10.75 -4.34 3.24
C LEU A 296 -10.33 -4.41 4.72
N ALA A 297 -9.39 -5.30 5.02
CA ALA A 297 -8.77 -5.41 6.34
C ALA A 297 -7.46 -4.60 6.38
N TYR A 298 -7.44 -3.51 7.15
CA TYR A 298 -6.21 -2.76 7.40
C TYR A 298 -5.43 -3.38 8.56
N PRO A 299 -4.09 -3.50 8.45
CA PRO A 299 -3.27 -4.00 9.54
C PRO A 299 -3.34 -3.04 10.75
N PRO A 300 -3.35 -3.55 12.00
CA PRO A 300 -3.29 -2.69 13.17
C PRO A 300 -1.95 -1.94 13.22
N GLU A 301 -1.97 -0.70 13.70
CA GLU A 301 -0.75 0.09 13.88
C GLU A 301 0.21 -0.58 14.87
N ASN A 302 1.51 -0.57 14.55
CA ASN A 302 2.54 -1.09 15.44
C ASN A 302 2.96 0.00 16.45
N PRO A 303 2.63 -0.09 17.75
CA PRO A 303 2.96 0.97 18.70
C PRO A 303 4.47 1.14 18.93
N VAL A 304 5.28 0.13 18.59
CA VAL A 304 6.75 0.25 18.65
C VAL A 304 7.27 1.19 17.57
N TYR A 305 6.59 1.28 16.42
CA TYR A 305 6.95 2.21 15.34
C TYR A 305 7.03 3.64 15.85
N TYR A 306 6.12 4.08 16.72
CA TYR A 306 6.13 5.46 17.25
C TYR A 306 7.38 5.81 18.05
N LYS A 307 8.10 4.82 18.61
CA LYS A 307 9.36 5.07 19.32
C LYS A 307 10.48 5.51 18.38
N THR A 308 10.46 5.00 17.15
CA THR A 308 11.51 5.25 16.14
C THR A 308 11.02 6.14 15.00
N ALA A 309 9.71 6.38 14.88
CA ALA A 309 9.12 7.16 13.80
C ALA A 309 9.66 8.60 13.73
N PRO A 310 9.78 9.38 14.82
CA PRO A 310 10.24 10.76 14.70
C PRO A 310 11.61 10.93 14.01
N PRO A 311 12.68 10.20 14.39
CA PRO A 311 13.95 10.32 13.69
C PRO A 311 13.93 9.72 12.27
N THR A 312 13.14 8.68 12.00
CA THR A 312 13.05 8.09 10.64
C THR A 312 12.28 9.00 9.67
N LEU A 313 11.21 9.64 10.16
CA LEU A 313 10.39 10.57 9.39
C LEU A 313 11.12 11.90 9.13
N LEU A 314 12.12 12.26 9.93
CA LEU A 314 12.91 13.46 9.70
C LEU A 314 13.63 13.43 8.35
N GLY A 315 14.18 12.27 7.96
CA GLY A 315 14.77 12.08 6.64
C GLY A 315 13.76 12.29 5.51
N GLN A 316 12.56 11.70 5.66
CA GLN A 316 11.46 11.87 4.71
C GLN A 316 10.97 13.32 4.63
N TYR A 317 10.97 14.04 5.74
CA TYR A 317 10.64 15.47 5.75
C TYR A 317 11.63 16.24 4.85
N PHE A 318 12.92 15.96 4.96
CA PHE A 318 13.93 16.63 4.14
C PHE A 318 13.90 16.24 2.65
N GLN A 319 13.32 15.09 2.29
CA GLN A 319 13.09 14.72 0.89
C GLN A 319 12.24 15.76 0.14
N MET A 320 11.52 16.65 0.82
CA MET A 320 10.80 17.75 0.15
C MET A 320 11.72 18.64 -0.72
N PHE A 321 13.02 18.70 -0.43
CA PHE A 321 13.97 19.60 -1.10
C PHE A 321 14.47 19.11 -2.44
N TRP A 322 14.24 17.84 -2.77
CA TRP A 322 14.53 17.33 -4.09
C TRP A 322 13.39 16.47 -4.58
N ILE A 323 13.37 16.21 -5.87
CA ILE A 323 12.59 15.13 -6.46
C ILE A 323 13.61 14.20 -7.05
N ASP A 324 13.54 12.94 -6.64
CA ASP A 324 14.23 11.84 -7.30
C ASP A 324 13.25 11.23 -8.30
N GLN A 325 13.48 11.46 -9.60
CA GLN A 325 12.67 10.89 -10.66
C GLN A 325 13.46 9.80 -11.36
N THR A 326 13.03 8.57 -11.14
CA THR A 326 13.65 7.38 -11.71
C THR A 326 12.79 6.76 -12.81
N GLY A 327 11.47 6.95 -12.75
CA GLY A 327 10.49 6.32 -13.65
C GLY A 327 10.31 4.83 -13.34
N MET A 328 9.80 4.08 -14.34
CA MET A 328 9.52 2.65 -14.20
C MET A 328 10.78 1.81 -13.98
N TYR A 329 10.80 0.98 -12.93
CA TYR A 329 11.91 0.06 -12.67
C TYR A 329 11.96 -1.03 -13.73
N SER A 330 13.15 -1.34 -14.24
CA SER A 330 13.28 -2.22 -15.40
C SER A 330 13.27 -3.72 -15.08
N PHE A 331 13.46 -4.09 -13.81
CA PHE A 331 13.69 -5.48 -13.36
C PHE A 331 14.78 -6.25 -14.12
N SER A 332 15.64 -5.53 -14.85
CA SER A 332 16.75 -6.09 -15.58
C SER A 332 17.88 -6.50 -14.61
N PRO A 333 18.68 -7.54 -14.92
CA PRO A 333 19.83 -7.92 -14.08
C PRO A 333 20.87 -6.81 -13.94
N THR A 334 20.94 -5.87 -14.89
CA THR A 334 21.82 -4.70 -14.80
C THR A 334 21.23 -3.58 -13.92
N GLY A 335 20.01 -3.76 -13.41
CA GLY A 335 19.26 -2.77 -12.64
C GLY A 335 18.88 -1.52 -13.45
N GLY A 336 18.41 -0.52 -12.72
CA GLY A 336 18.01 0.80 -13.23
C GLY A 336 16.61 0.81 -13.85
N PHE A 337 16.31 1.92 -14.54
CA PHE A 337 14.95 2.25 -14.93
C PHE A 337 14.78 2.35 -16.45
N CYS A 338 13.53 2.42 -16.89
CA CYS A 338 13.12 2.55 -18.30
C CYS A 338 13.15 4.00 -18.79
N HIS A 339 13.21 4.95 -17.87
CA HIS A 339 13.24 6.37 -18.16
C HIS A 339 14.60 6.96 -17.80
N GLU A 340 14.88 8.15 -18.30
CA GLU A 340 16.04 8.92 -17.88
C GLU A 340 15.88 9.33 -16.41
N GLU A 341 16.90 9.05 -15.61
CA GLU A 341 16.91 9.38 -14.18
C GLU A 341 17.40 10.81 -14.00
N TYR A 342 16.65 11.63 -13.27
CA TYR A 342 17.07 12.99 -12.97
C TYR A 342 16.67 13.44 -11.57
N ILE A 343 17.57 14.20 -10.94
CA ILE A 343 17.35 14.79 -9.63
C ILE A 343 17.08 16.28 -9.80
N THR A 344 15.90 16.72 -9.34
CA THR A 344 15.55 18.14 -9.36
C THR A 344 15.62 18.73 -7.96
N ILE A 345 16.56 19.64 -7.71
CA ILE A 345 16.66 20.35 -6.44
C ILE A 345 15.69 21.54 -6.41
N ARG A 346 14.85 21.60 -5.38
CA ARG A 346 13.85 22.66 -5.18
C ARG A 346 14.45 23.85 -4.43
N TRP A 347 15.37 24.58 -5.07
CA TRP A 347 16.09 25.72 -4.47
C TRP A 347 15.19 26.78 -3.83
N LYS A 348 14.05 27.11 -4.46
CA LYS A 348 13.07 28.05 -3.89
C LYS A 348 12.51 27.56 -2.56
N LEU A 349 12.19 26.26 -2.46
CA LEU A 349 11.66 25.67 -1.24
C LEU A 349 12.69 25.68 -0.12
N ILE A 350 13.96 25.38 -0.43
CA ILE A 350 15.07 25.48 0.52
C ILE A 350 15.20 26.92 1.04
N GLY A 351 15.14 27.92 0.14
CA GLY A 351 15.18 29.33 0.53
C GLY A 351 14.05 29.73 1.49
N TYR A 352 12.80 29.30 1.20
CA TYR A 352 11.67 29.55 2.10
C TYR A 352 11.79 28.79 3.42
N PHE A 353 12.30 27.56 3.41
CA PHE A 353 12.56 26.82 4.63
C PHE A 353 13.52 27.56 5.56
N ILE A 354 14.65 28.04 5.04
CA ILE A 354 15.61 28.83 5.80
C ILE A 354 14.95 30.11 6.34
N ALA A 355 14.18 30.82 5.50
CA ALA A 355 13.46 32.02 5.94
C ALA A 355 12.50 31.73 7.10
N TRP A 356 11.75 30.62 7.05
CA TRP A 356 10.84 30.22 8.13
C TRP A 356 11.56 29.78 9.40
N VAL A 357 12.72 29.12 9.29
CA VAL A 357 13.57 28.81 10.44
C VAL A 357 14.03 30.11 11.13
N LEU A 358 14.42 31.13 10.35
CA LEU A 358 14.79 32.43 10.88
C LEU A 358 13.61 33.15 11.56
N VAL A 359 12.42 33.13 10.94
CA VAL A 359 11.20 33.67 11.56
C VAL A 359 10.89 32.96 12.88
N GLY A 360 10.95 31.64 12.91
CA GLY A 360 10.73 30.84 14.12
C GLY A 360 11.73 31.19 15.23
N PHE A 361 13.00 31.34 14.89
CA PHE A 361 14.03 31.76 15.83
C PHE A 361 13.77 33.18 16.38
N LEU A 362 13.40 34.13 15.53
CA LEU A 362 13.07 35.49 15.95
C LEU A 362 11.85 35.53 16.88
N LEU A 363 10.81 34.73 16.58
CA LEU A 363 9.63 34.60 17.45
C LEU A 363 9.98 33.96 18.80
N PHE A 364 10.83 32.93 18.80
CA PHE A 364 11.34 32.31 20.02
C PHE A 364 12.10 33.32 20.89
N GLU A 365 13.03 34.09 20.30
CA GLU A 365 13.78 35.11 21.03
C GLU A 365 12.87 36.23 21.56
N ALA A 366 11.88 36.66 20.78
CA ALA A 366 10.87 37.62 21.23
C ALA A 366 10.08 37.08 22.44
N ALA A 367 9.61 35.83 22.39
CA ALA A 367 8.92 35.19 23.51
C ALA A 367 9.83 35.05 24.74
N ARG A 368 11.09 34.65 24.54
CA ARG A 368 12.10 34.55 25.61
C ARG A 368 12.32 35.90 26.29
N LEU A 369 12.43 36.99 25.52
CA LEU A 369 12.57 38.34 26.05
C LEU A 369 11.36 38.77 26.87
N VAL A 370 10.14 38.44 26.45
CA VAL A 370 8.93 38.70 27.23
C VAL A 370 8.93 37.93 28.54
N ILE A 371 9.23 36.62 28.52
CA ILE A 371 9.25 35.79 29.73
C ILE A 371 10.33 36.27 30.71
N VAL A 372 11.55 36.51 30.22
CA VAL A 372 12.66 36.97 31.06
C VAL A 372 12.41 38.39 31.57
N GLY A 373 11.93 39.28 30.71
CA GLY A 373 11.71 40.69 31.02
C GLY A 373 10.51 40.93 31.94
N CYS A 374 9.39 40.25 31.71
CA CYS A 374 8.13 40.50 32.39
C CYS A 374 7.85 39.51 33.54
N CYS A 375 8.33 38.27 33.47
CA CYS A 375 8.08 37.29 34.53
C CYS A 375 9.31 37.11 35.43
N TRP A 376 10.47 36.75 34.85
CA TRP A 376 11.65 36.41 35.63
C TRP A 376 12.33 37.63 36.27
N GLY A 377 12.45 38.74 35.52
CA GLY A 377 13.05 39.98 35.99
C GLY A 377 12.36 40.56 37.23
N PRO A 378 11.03 40.77 37.21
CA PRO A 378 10.28 41.23 38.38
C PRO A 378 10.30 40.23 39.53
N PHE A 379 10.20 38.92 39.24
CA PHE A 379 10.34 37.87 40.26
C PHE A 379 11.69 37.94 40.98
N MET A 380 12.79 38.06 40.23
CA MET A 380 14.14 38.17 40.79
C MET A 380 14.34 39.48 41.55
N ARG A 381 13.80 40.61 41.06
CA ARG A 381 13.81 41.89 41.79
C ARG A 381 13.04 41.79 43.11
N ARG A 382 11.84 41.20 43.11
CA ARG A 382 11.04 40.96 44.32
C ARG A 382 11.76 40.05 45.31
N ARG A 383 12.39 38.97 44.83
CA ARG A 383 13.17 38.05 45.67
C ARG A 383 14.39 38.72 46.30
N ARG A 384 15.12 39.56 45.54
CA ARG A 384 16.24 40.37 46.07
C ARG A 384 15.75 41.38 47.11
N TYR A 385 14.63 42.06 46.84
CA TYR A 385 14.01 42.99 47.78
C TYR A 385 13.63 42.29 49.10
N LEU A 386 12.94 41.14 49.03
CA LEU A 386 12.54 40.38 50.22
C LEU A 386 13.75 39.88 51.04
N ARG A 387 14.83 39.43 50.38
CA ARG A 387 16.08 39.06 51.08
C ARG A 387 16.73 40.25 51.77
N LYS A 388 16.75 41.42 51.13
CA LYS A 388 17.29 42.65 51.73
C LYS A 388 16.43 43.10 52.91
N LYS A 389 15.10 43.06 52.76
CA LYS A 389 14.15 43.37 53.83
C LYS A 389 14.37 42.45 55.05
N LYS A 390 14.43 41.14 54.83
CA LYS A 390 14.70 40.16 55.91
C LYS A 390 16.01 40.43 56.64
N ARG A 391 17.09 40.77 55.91
CA ARG A 391 18.37 41.11 56.52
C ARG A 391 18.30 42.35 57.39
N LEU A 392 17.57 43.38 56.94
CA LEU A 392 17.37 44.61 57.71
C LEU A 392 16.52 44.34 58.97
N GLU A 393 15.48 43.51 58.87
CA GLU A 393 14.67 43.08 60.02
C GLU A 393 15.51 42.27 61.03
N GLU A 394 16.36 41.35 60.56
CA GLU A 394 17.31 40.60 61.40
C GLU A 394 18.38 41.51 62.07
N GLU A 395 18.85 42.56 61.37
CA GLU A 395 19.76 43.58 61.94
C GLU A 395 19.07 44.47 62.99
N GLU A 396 17.80 44.84 62.77
CA GLU A 396 17.00 45.65 63.68
C GLU A 396 16.60 44.84 64.94
N GLU A 397 16.21 43.57 64.81
CA GLU A 397 16.01 42.66 65.95
C GLU A 397 17.32 42.41 66.72
N GLY A 398 18.46 42.28 66.03
CA GLY A 398 19.78 42.18 66.67
C GLY A 398 20.17 43.45 67.45
N LEU A 399 19.75 44.63 66.97
CA LEU A 399 19.91 45.90 67.68
C LEU A 399 18.97 46.03 68.89
N VAL A 400 17.76 45.48 68.81
CA VAL A 400 16.80 45.45 69.93
C VAL A 400 17.26 44.50 71.04
N VAL A 401 17.87 43.36 70.69
CA VAL A 401 18.45 42.41 71.66
C VAL A 401 19.71 42.97 72.34
N THR A 402 20.46 43.85 71.67
CA THR A 402 21.64 44.52 72.26
C THR A 402 21.32 45.80 73.04
N GLY A 403 20.05 46.24 73.04
CA GLY A 403 19.55 47.38 73.83
C GLY A 403 19.26 47.09 75.30
N THR A 404 19.35 45.82 75.74
CA THR A 404 19.20 45.43 77.15
C THR A 404 20.36 44.53 77.59
N GLY A 405 21.39 45.13 78.17
CA GLY A 405 22.33 44.43 79.06
C GLY A 405 23.75 44.22 78.52
N LEU A 406 24.63 45.14 78.97
CA LEU A 406 25.96 44.90 79.55
C LEU A 406 27.02 44.06 78.80
N GLU A 407 28.10 44.78 78.46
CA GLU A 407 29.53 44.47 78.67
C GLU A 407 30.03 43.03 78.53
N GLY A 408 30.98 42.81 77.61
CA GLY A 408 31.90 41.66 77.68
C GLY A 408 32.68 41.35 76.40
N GLU A 409 33.92 41.89 76.32
CA GLU A 409 35.13 41.36 75.68
C GLU A 409 35.17 40.89 74.19
N ARG A 410 35.92 41.68 73.41
CA ARG A 410 36.96 41.33 72.42
C ARG A 410 37.14 39.85 72.00
N SER A 411 37.09 39.59 70.69
CA SER A 411 38.06 38.73 69.98
C SER A 411 37.94 38.87 68.45
N SER A 412 39.10 38.91 67.80
CA SER A 412 39.34 39.03 66.36
C SER A 412 39.07 37.73 65.58
N SER A 413 38.45 37.83 64.41
CA SER A 413 38.82 37.03 63.23
C SER A 413 38.38 37.72 61.94
N VAL A 414 39.33 38.46 61.38
CA VAL A 414 39.36 38.74 59.94
C VAL A 414 39.72 37.41 59.25
N ASP A 415 39.19 37.22 58.04
CA ASP A 415 39.62 36.24 57.04
C ASP A 415 38.93 34.86 57.02
N ALA A 416 37.71 34.82 56.48
CA ALA A 416 37.17 33.67 55.73
C ALA A 416 35.84 34.08 55.07
N GLY A 417 35.86 34.46 53.79
CA GLY A 417 34.61 34.77 53.08
C GLY A 417 34.74 35.46 51.72
N ARG A 418 35.97 35.70 51.26
CA ARG A 418 36.23 36.32 49.95
C ARG A 418 36.80 35.31 48.94
N GLN A 419 36.22 34.10 48.87
CA GLN A 419 36.60 33.12 47.85
C GLN A 419 35.44 32.27 47.30
N GLU A 420 34.18 32.72 47.39
CA GLU A 420 33.04 31.94 46.87
C GLU A 420 32.08 32.73 45.97
N LEU A 421 32.56 33.81 45.35
CA LEU A 421 31.75 34.64 44.44
C LEU A 421 32.29 34.77 43.01
N GLU A 422 33.39 34.09 42.65
CA GLU A 422 33.90 34.06 41.26
C GLU A 422 33.68 32.72 40.53
N GLY A 423 33.06 31.72 41.16
CA GLY A 423 32.85 30.38 40.57
C GLY A 423 31.55 30.15 39.78
N GLN A 424 30.63 31.12 39.71
CA GLN A 424 29.30 30.92 39.09
C GLN A 424 29.02 31.82 37.88
N GLN A 425 30.07 32.29 37.20
CA GLN A 425 29.94 33.05 35.94
C GLN A 425 30.60 32.37 34.73
N GLN A 426 30.75 31.04 34.78
CA GLN A 426 31.05 30.19 33.62
C GLN A 426 30.22 28.91 33.71
N ARG A 427 28.97 28.99 33.26
CA ARG A 427 28.13 27.88 32.76
C ARG A 427 26.73 28.43 32.47
N VAL A 428 26.59 29.09 31.31
CA VAL A 428 25.39 29.09 30.46
C VAL A 428 25.88 29.15 29.02
#